data_AF-A0A0M3RJP8-F1
#
_entry.id   AF-A0A0M3RJP8-F1
#
_cell.length_a   1.000
_cell.length_b   1.000
_cell.length_c   1.000
_cell.angle_alpha   90.00
_cell.angle_beta   90.00
_cell.angle_gamma   90.00
#
_symmetry.space_group_name_H-M   'P 1'
#
loop_
_entity.id
_entity.type
_entity.pdbx_description
1 polymer ?
#
loop_
_entity_poly.entity_id
_entity_poly.type
_entity_poly.pdbx_seq_one_letter_code
_entity_poly.pdbx_strand_id
1 'polypeptide(L)'
;MVDEMGFVRLGARFEPTTRKIGFVAAPPGDVAGATAGWIRSLGDGTGVDEIPGGLEAALTRMGALVSGRTKVLVVGTASPWSAVLDNGIMPDPSGVVSRMVDLLGVRGFYIVAEPNVYSGNKTKSASGASF
;
A
#
# COMPACT_ATOMS: atom_id res chain seq x y z
N MET A 1 1.17 -27.97 -25.39
CA MET A 1 1.44 -27.79 -23.96
C MET A 1 2.09 -26.43 -23.80
N VAL A 2 1.29 -25.41 -23.47
CA VAL A 2 1.76 -24.11 -23.02
C VAL A 2 1.20 -23.95 -21.63
N ASP A 3 2.10 -23.79 -20.67
CA ASP A 3 1.84 -23.56 -19.26
C ASP A 3 0.88 -22.36 -19.14
N GLU A 4 -0.36 -22.62 -18.69
CA GLU A 4 -1.17 -21.59 -18.06
C GLU A 4 -0.39 -21.14 -16.83
N MET A 5 0.44 -20.10 -17.01
CA MET A 5 0.88 -19.27 -15.89
C MET A 5 -0.39 -18.68 -15.30
N GLY A 6 -0.99 -19.42 -14.37
CA GLY A 6 -2.09 -18.99 -13.56
C GLY A 6 -1.64 -17.74 -12.83
N PHE A 7 -1.93 -16.58 -13.43
CA PHE A 7 -2.01 -15.34 -12.70
C PHE A 7 -2.95 -15.63 -11.54
N VAL A 8 -2.38 -15.81 -10.35
CA VAL A 8 -3.15 -15.91 -9.11
C VAL A 8 -3.83 -14.55 -8.97
N ARG A 9 -5.03 -14.47 -9.54
CA ARG A 9 -5.92 -13.34 -9.38
C ARG A 9 -6.30 -13.42 -7.91
N LEU A 10 -5.65 -12.61 -7.07
CA LEU A 10 -5.94 -12.53 -5.63
C LEU A 10 -7.43 -12.21 -5.36
N GLY A 11 -8.22 -11.92 -6.41
CA GLY A 11 -9.66 -11.72 -6.38
C GLY A 11 -10.00 -10.41 -5.67
N ALA A 12 -11.29 -10.07 -5.64
CA ALA A 12 -11.81 -8.97 -4.81
C ALA A 12 -11.60 -9.19 -3.30
N ARG A 13 -10.88 -10.26 -2.89
CA ARG A 13 -10.69 -10.70 -1.50
C ARG A 13 -9.98 -9.67 -0.64
N PHE A 14 -9.09 -8.88 -1.23
CA PHE A 14 -8.35 -7.83 -0.53
C PHE A 14 -8.79 -6.42 -0.94
N GLU A 15 -9.94 -6.29 -1.61
CA GLU A 15 -10.62 -5.00 -1.67
C GLU A 15 -11.18 -4.67 -0.27
N PRO A 16 -11.13 -3.40 0.18
CA PRO A 16 -10.65 -2.22 -0.55
C PRO A 16 -9.15 -1.94 -0.41
N THR A 17 -8.40 -2.71 0.38
CA THR A 17 -6.98 -2.49 0.74
C THR A 17 -6.07 -2.30 -0.47
N THR A 18 -6.30 -3.02 -1.56
CA THR A 18 -5.48 -2.93 -2.78
C THR A 18 -5.93 -1.84 -3.76
N ARG A 19 -6.96 -1.05 -3.42
CA ARG A 19 -7.46 0.05 -4.27
C ARG A 19 -6.45 1.17 -4.43
N LYS A 20 -5.72 1.51 -3.37
CA LYS A 20 -4.69 2.54 -3.38
C LYS A 20 -3.46 2.00 -2.67
N ILE A 21 -2.33 2.02 -3.38
CA ILE A 21 -1.05 1.50 -2.87
C ILE A 21 -0.03 2.62 -2.95
N GLY A 22 0.61 2.90 -1.82
CA GLY A 22 1.70 3.85 -1.71
C GLY A 22 3.05 3.20 -2.02
N PHE A 23 4.02 4.01 -2.44
CA PHE A 23 5.40 3.58 -2.67
C PHE A 23 6.37 4.61 -2.09
N VAL A 24 7.40 4.14 -1.41
CA VAL A 24 8.48 4.96 -0.84
C VAL A 24 9.82 4.38 -1.29
N ALA A 25 10.73 5.21 -1.80
CA ALA A 25 12.04 4.79 -2.31
C ALA A 25 13.05 4.52 -1.18
N ALA A 26 12.72 3.60 -0.28
CA ALA A 26 13.56 3.18 0.83
C ALA A 26 13.32 1.70 1.19
N PRO A 27 14.28 1.03 1.84
CA PRO A 27 14.11 -0.33 2.36
C PRO A 27 12.90 -0.44 3.30
N PRO A 28 12.21 -1.60 3.33
CA PRO A 28 10.98 -1.75 4.10
C PRO A 28 11.19 -1.60 5.61
N GLY A 29 12.37 -1.98 6.13
CA GLY A 29 12.75 -1.78 7.53
C GLY A 29 12.82 -0.29 7.91
N ASP A 30 13.42 0.54 7.05
CA ASP A 30 13.54 1.98 7.29
C ASP A 30 12.16 2.66 7.26
N VAL A 31 11.34 2.30 6.29
CA VAL A 31 9.97 2.81 6.15
C VAL A 31 9.10 2.38 7.34
N ALA A 32 9.15 1.10 7.75
CA ALA A 32 8.40 0.60 8.90
C ALA A 32 8.87 1.23 10.22
N GLY A 33 10.19 1.37 10.39
CA GLY A 33 10.79 2.00 11.57
C GLY A 33 10.40 3.48 11.70
N ALA A 34 10.51 4.24 10.60
CA ALA A 34 10.11 5.65 10.57
C ALA A 34 8.59 5.81 10.77
N THR A 35 7.77 4.93 10.18
CA THR A 35 6.31 4.93 10.37
C THR A 35 5.96 4.71 11.84
N ALA A 36 6.53 3.68 12.47
CA ALA A 36 6.26 3.40 13.88
C ALA A 36 6.79 4.50 14.80
N GLY A 37 7.95 5.09 14.49
CA GLY A 37 8.49 6.23 15.22
C GLY A 37 7.57 7.46 15.14
N TRP A 38 7.04 7.75 13.96
CA TRP A 38 6.07 8.82 13.77
C TRP A 38 4.77 8.56 14.54
N ILE A 39 4.16 7.38 14.41
CA ILE A 39 2.89 7.09 15.11
C ILE A 39 3.10 7.13 16.63
N ARG A 40 4.23 6.62 17.14
CA ARG A 40 4.58 6.76 18.56
C ARG A 40 4.69 8.22 19.01
N SER A 41 5.20 9.11 18.15
CA SER A 41 5.27 10.54 18.45
C SER A 41 3.88 11.20 18.58
N LEU A 42 2.83 10.58 18.06
CA LEU A 42 1.44 11.02 18.21
C LEU A 42 0.80 10.53 19.52
N GLY A 43 1.53 9.79 20.35
CA GLY A 43 1.04 9.26 21.63
C GLY A 43 0.45 7.84 21.53
N ASP A 44 0.52 7.21 20.37
CA ASP A 44 -0.01 5.87 20.13
C ASP A 44 1.01 4.76 20.44
N GLY A 45 0.54 3.70 21.09
CA GLY A 45 1.33 2.50 21.39
C GLY A 45 1.55 1.63 20.15
N THR A 46 2.40 2.07 19.22
CA THR A 46 2.68 1.36 17.96
C THR A 46 3.93 0.50 18.04
N GLY A 47 3.77 -0.79 17.72
CA GLY A 47 4.85 -1.74 17.49
C GLY A 47 5.09 -2.01 16.01
N VAL A 48 6.29 -2.50 15.69
CA VAL A 48 6.62 -3.09 14.38
C VAL A 48 6.62 -4.60 14.56
N ASP A 49 5.97 -5.31 13.66
CA ASP A 49 5.90 -6.77 13.65
C ASP A 49 6.30 -7.26 12.25
N GLU A 50 7.32 -8.10 12.20
CA GLU A 50 7.75 -8.71 10.94
C GLU A 50 6.84 -9.90 10.65
N ILE A 51 6.18 -9.87 9.49
CA ILE A 51 5.25 -10.93 9.11
C ILE A 51 6.01 -11.91 8.21
N PRO A 52 6.36 -13.12 8.70
CA PRO A 52 6.98 -14.12 7.85
C PRO A 52 5.99 -14.60 6.78
N GLY A 53 6.51 -14.86 5.58
CA GLY A 53 5.73 -15.37 4.45
C GLY A 53 5.54 -14.35 3.32
N GLY A 54 4.56 -14.60 2.46
CA GLY A 54 4.28 -13.78 1.28
C GLY A 54 3.22 -12.69 1.51
N LEU A 55 3.01 -11.86 0.48
CA LEU A 55 2.05 -10.75 0.49
C LEU A 55 0.63 -11.17 0.92
N GLU A 56 0.15 -12.34 0.50
CA GLU A 56 -1.18 -12.83 0.86
C GLU A 56 -1.35 -13.05 2.37
N ALA A 57 -0.32 -13.62 3.02
CA ALA A 57 -0.32 -13.84 4.47
C ALA A 57 -0.32 -12.51 5.22
N ALA A 58 0.46 -11.54 4.74
CA ALA A 58 0.53 -10.19 5.30
C ALA A 58 -0.81 -9.44 5.17
N LEU A 59 -1.45 -9.48 4.01
CA LEU A 59 -2.77 -8.88 3.79
C LEU A 59 -3.85 -9.53 4.64
N THR A 60 -3.81 -10.85 4.79
CA THR A 60 -4.73 -11.59 5.67
C THR A 60 -4.57 -11.15 7.13
N ARG A 61 -3.33 -10.93 7.58
CA ARG A 61 -3.03 -10.48 8.96
C ARG A 61 -3.37 -9.01 9.20
N MET A 62 -3.36 -8.17 8.16
CA MET A 62 -3.91 -6.82 8.28
C MET A 62 -5.39 -6.89 8.69
N GLY A 63 -6.19 -7.67 7.95
CA GLY A 63 -7.65 -7.68 8.08
C GLY A 63 -8.25 -6.30 7.80
N ALA A 64 -9.57 -6.19 7.69
CA ALA A 64 -10.21 -4.86 7.62
C ALA A 64 -10.11 -4.13 8.97
N LEU A 65 -10.17 -2.80 8.97
CA LEU A 65 -10.30 -2.00 10.20
C LEU A 65 -11.66 -2.26 10.87
N VAL A 66 -11.72 -3.29 11.72
CA VAL A 66 -12.95 -3.68 12.46
C VAL A 66 -12.90 -3.24 13.93
N SER A 67 -11.71 -3.10 14.52
CA SER A 67 -11.54 -2.92 15.97
C SER A 67 -10.83 -1.63 16.40
N GLY A 68 -10.87 -0.58 15.56
CA GLY A 68 -10.20 0.70 15.84
C GLY A 68 -8.67 0.65 15.87
N ARG A 69 -8.06 -0.43 15.36
CA ARG A 69 -6.60 -0.60 15.26
C ARG A 69 -6.14 -0.42 13.82
N THR A 70 -5.60 0.75 13.53
CA THR A 70 -4.97 1.05 12.24
C THR A 70 -3.69 0.23 12.13
N LYS A 71 -3.53 -0.44 10.99
CA LYS A 71 -2.32 -1.17 10.62
C LYS A 71 -1.81 -0.59 9.32
N VAL A 72 -0.50 -0.42 9.26
CA VAL A 72 0.23 -0.10 8.04
C VAL A 72 1.09 -1.31 7.71
N LEU A 73 0.93 -1.83 6.50
CA LEU A 73 1.76 -2.88 5.95
C LEU A 73 2.80 -2.25 5.01
N VAL A 74 4.06 -2.57 5.26
CA VAL A 74 5.19 -2.19 4.41
C VAL A 74 5.75 -3.47 3.78
N VAL A 75 5.87 -3.48 2.46
CA VAL A 75 6.29 -4.67 1.69
C VAL A 75 7.48 -4.29 0.80
N GLY A 76 8.56 -5.05 0.86
CA GLY A 76 9.66 -4.90 -0.08
C GLY A 76 9.23 -5.26 -1.50
N THR A 77 9.72 -4.51 -2.49
CA THR A 77 9.55 -4.84 -3.91
C THR A 77 10.84 -5.41 -4.50
N ALA A 78 10.81 -5.86 -5.76
CA ALA A 78 12.02 -6.27 -6.49
C ALA A 78 12.94 -5.10 -6.88
N SER A 79 12.78 -3.95 -6.24
CA SER A 79 13.47 -2.70 -6.51
C SER A 79 13.69 -1.94 -5.19
N PRO A 80 14.43 -0.81 -5.18
CA PRO A 80 14.64 -0.01 -3.97
C PRO A 80 13.38 0.63 -3.36
N TRP A 81 12.20 0.29 -3.86
CA TRP A 81 10.92 0.79 -3.39
C TRP A 81 10.27 -0.19 -2.42
N SER A 82 9.59 0.37 -1.43
CA SER A 82 8.68 -0.36 -0.55
C SER A 82 7.24 0.04 -0.86
N ALA A 83 6.36 -0.94 -1.00
CA ALA A 83 4.93 -0.73 -1.10
C ALA A 83 4.33 -0.51 0.29
N VAL A 84 3.39 0.43 0.41
CA VAL A 84 2.73 0.83 1.65
C VAL A 84 1.23 0.67 1.46
N LEU A 85 0.61 -0.10 2.34
CA LEU A 85 -0.82 -0.31 2.40
C LEU A 85 -1.33 -0.03 3.81
N ASP A 86 -2.56 0.42 3.94
CA ASP A 86 -3.24 0.50 5.23
C ASP A 86 -4.54 -0.31 5.22
N ASN A 87 -5.06 -0.60 6.40
CA ASN A 87 -6.27 -1.39 6.57
C ASN A 87 -7.56 -0.58 6.72
N GLY A 88 -7.55 0.72 6.40
CA GLY A 88 -8.66 1.62 6.62
C GLY A 88 -9.98 1.16 6.00
N ILE A 89 -11.11 1.70 6.48
CA ILE A 89 -12.43 1.45 5.86
C ILE A 89 -12.42 1.95 4.39
N MET A 90 -11.77 3.09 4.17
CA MET A 90 -11.40 3.60 2.86
C MET A 90 -9.87 3.77 2.86
N PRO A 91 -9.12 2.74 2.41
CA PRO A 91 -7.67 2.75 2.48
C PRO A 91 -7.06 3.93 1.74
N ASP A 92 -6.18 4.66 2.42
CA ASP A 92 -5.50 5.83 1.88
C ASP A 92 -4.10 5.98 2.49
N PRO A 93 -3.09 5.31 1.91
CA PRO A 93 -1.72 5.37 2.42
C PRO A 93 -1.06 6.74 2.16
N SER A 94 -1.74 7.72 1.54
CA SER A 94 -1.11 8.98 1.13
C SER A 94 -0.52 9.77 2.30
N GLY A 95 -1.21 9.82 3.45
CA GLY A 95 -0.70 10.51 4.64
C GLY A 95 0.58 9.87 5.17
N VAL A 96 0.62 8.53 5.22
CA VAL A 96 1.82 7.78 5.61
C VAL A 96 2.95 8.02 4.63
N VAL A 97 2.69 7.87 3.32
CA VAL A 97 3.71 8.04 2.27
C VAL A 97 4.28 9.45 2.28
N SER A 98 3.43 10.48 2.33
CA SER A 98 3.87 11.88 2.39
C SER A 98 4.77 12.10 3.60
N ARG A 99 4.38 11.57 4.77
CA ARG A 99 5.18 11.70 5.97
C ARG A 99 6.51 10.96 5.88
N MET A 100 6.56 9.79 5.24
CA MET A 100 7.80 9.03 5.06
C MET A 100 8.74 9.70 4.06
N VAL A 101 8.20 10.30 3.00
CA VAL A 101 8.95 11.13 2.05
C VAL A 101 9.63 12.29 2.79
N ASP A 102 8.89 13.00 3.64
CA ASP A 102 9.42 14.14 4.41
C ASP A 102 10.46 13.71 5.44
N LEU A 103 10.20 12.64 6.19
CA LEU A 103 11.08 12.19 7.28
C LEU A 103 12.38 11.54 6.78
N LEU A 104 12.32 10.81 5.66
CA LEU A 104 13.46 10.09 5.13
C LEU A 104 14.20 10.88 4.04
N GLY A 105 13.62 11.96 3.51
CA GLY A 105 14.21 12.74 2.41
C GLY A 105 14.28 11.95 1.10
N VAL A 106 13.29 11.11 0.83
CA VAL A 106 13.26 10.19 -0.34
C VAL A 106 12.05 10.45 -1.24
N ARG A 107 12.04 9.83 -2.42
CA ARG A 107 10.90 9.91 -3.36
C ARG A 107 9.74 9.00 -2.92
N GLY A 108 8.52 9.41 -3.26
CA GLY A 108 7.31 8.62 -3.04
C GLY A 108 6.29 8.83 -4.16
N PHE A 109 5.44 7.83 -4.40
CA PHE A 109 4.28 7.94 -5.30
C PHE A 109 3.16 7.02 -4.82
N TYR A 110 2.01 7.07 -5.48
CA TYR A 110 0.90 6.17 -5.24
C TYR A 110 0.30 5.69 -6.56
N ILE A 111 -0.23 4.47 -6.55
CA ILE A 111 -1.03 3.92 -7.63
C ILE A 111 -2.46 3.78 -7.12
N VAL A 112 -3.42 4.27 -7.89
CA VAL A 112 -4.85 4.13 -7.61
C VAL A 112 -5.45 3.24 -8.69
N ALA A 113 -6.06 2.13 -8.25
CA ALA A 113 -7.00 1.40 -9.07
C ALA A 113 -8.34 2.15 -9.02
N GLU A 114 -8.61 2.96 -10.03
CA GLU A 114 -9.96 3.48 -10.24
C GLU A 114 -10.86 2.33 -10.71
N PRO A 115 -12.08 2.16 -10.16
CA PRO A 115 -13.00 1.18 -10.71
C PRO A 115 -13.24 1.50 -12.19
N ASN A 116 -13.36 0.47 -13.03
CA ASN A 116 -13.92 0.61 -14.37
C ASN A 116 -15.34 1.18 -14.21
N VAL A 117 -15.46 2.51 -14.19
CA VAL A 117 -16.71 3.15 -14.52
C VAL A 117 -16.96 2.69 -15.94
N TYR A 118 -17.96 1.84 -16.17
CA TYR A 118 -18.48 1.63 -17.50
C TYR A 118 -18.88 3.01 -17.99
N SER A 119 -17.99 3.68 -18.71
CA SER A 119 -18.32 4.89 -19.44
C SER A 119 -19.21 4.40 -20.56
N GLY A 120 -20.51 4.40 -20.30
CA GLY A 120 -21.50 4.52 -21.34
C GLY A 120 -21.35 5.86 -22.03
N ASN A 121 -20.20 6.09 -22.68
CA ASN A 121 -20.04 6.77 -23.96
C ASN A 121 -18.56 7.06 -24.23
N LYS A 122 -18.16 6.65 -25.44
CA LYS A 122 -16.86 6.88 -26.06
C LYS A 122 -16.53 8.37 -26.08
N THR A 123 -15.33 8.74 -25.62
CA THR A 123 -14.39 9.56 -26.41
C THR A 123 -12.99 9.50 -25.81
N LYS A 124 -12.00 9.31 -26.67
CA LYS A 124 -10.57 9.32 -26.36
C LYS A 124 -10.19 10.60 -25.61
N SER A 125 -9.39 10.48 -24.56
CA SER A 125 -8.27 11.42 -24.38
C SER A 125 -7.15 10.75 -23.61
N ALA A 126 -5.99 10.68 -24.27
CA ALA A 126 -4.72 10.55 -23.58
C ALA A 126 -4.46 11.85 -22.82
N SER A 127 -3.96 11.76 -21.59
CA SER A 127 -3.10 12.79 -21.02
C SER A 127 -2.30 12.19 -19.87
N GLY A 128 -0.99 12.12 -20.07
CA GLY A 128 -0.06 11.93 -18.97
C GLY A 128 0.02 13.19 -18.10
N ALA A 129 0.64 13.04 -16.94
CA ALA A 129 1.34 14.13 -16.27
C ALA A 129 2.47 13.53 -15.43
N SER A 130 3.68 13.94 -15.79
CA SER A 130 4.89 13.87 -14.98
C SER A 130 4.80 14.86 -13.81
N PHE A 131 5.40 14.49 -12.67
CA PHE A 131 6.24 15.37 -11.85
C PHE A 131 7.36 14.52 -11.23
#